data_AF-A0A7V6YH70-F1
#
_entry.id   AF-A0A7V6YH70-F1
#
_cell.length_a   1.000
_cell.length_b   1.000
_cell.length_c   1.000
_cell.angle_alpha   90.00
_cell.angle_beta   90.00
_cell.angle_gamma   90.00
#
_symmetry.space_group_name_H-M   'P 1'
#
loop_
_entity.id
_entity.type
_entity.pdbx_description
1 polymer ?
#
loop_
_entity_poly.entity_id
_entity_poly.type
_entity_poly.pdbx_seq_one_letter_code
_entity_poly.pdbx_strand_id
1 'polypeptide(L)'
;MQEALWYRTLADGRTACLLCPHHCRLAPGQVGICRVRRNRDGVLVTRNYGYCTQPVLDPIEKKPLYHFYPGRTVLSVGTVGCNFRCRFCQNWELAHGDPPLFRVEPEQLVELALEAGKHGNVGLAYTYSEPSVWYEFVLATAKLAHEQGLKNVLVTNGFIEKEPFAELLPYIDALNIDVKGFSEEFYRKTVHGDYRPVLERAQEAY
;
A
#
# COMPACT_ATOMS: atom_id res chain seq x y z
N MET A 1 -8.47 -10.15 9.89
CA MET A 1 -8.38 -10.71 8.52
C MET A 1 -9.61 -10.25 7.78
N GLN A 2 -9.43 -9.78 6.55
CA GLN A 2 -10.49 -9.19 5.72
C GLN A 2 -10.50 -9.92 4.37
N GLU A 3 -11.66 -10.11 3.75
CA GLU A 3 -11.74 -10.63 2.38
C GLU A 3 -11.11 -9.66 1.39
N ALA A 4 -10.33 -10.18 0.45
CA ALA A 4 -9.66 -9.37 -0.58
C ALA A 4 -10.67 -8.91 -1.63
N LEU A 5 -10.53 -7.68 -2.15
CA LEU A 5 -11.45 -7.18 -3.19
C LEU A 5 -11.10 -7.71 -4.59
N TRP A 6 -9.80 -7.86 -4.87
CA TRP A 6 -9.28 -8.11 -6.21
C TRP A 6 -8.81 -9.54 -6.40
N TYR A 7 -9.77 -10.47 -6.58
CA TYR A 7 -9.46 -11.87 -6.89
C TYR A 7 -10.62 -12.59 -7.58
N ARG A 8 -10.35 -13.80 -8.07
CA ARG A 8 -11.38 -14.76 -8.45
C ARG A 8 -11.09 -16.13 -7.86
N THR A 9 -12.14 -16.83 -7.46
CA THR A 9 -12.07 -18.24 -7.08
C THR A 9 -12.01 -19.11 -8.34
N LEU A 10 -11.16 -20.12 -8.31
CA LEU A 10 -11.00 -21.12 -9.38
C LEU A 10 -11.75 -22.40 -9.00
N ALA A 11 -12.08 -23.23 -9.99
CA ALA A 11 -12.94 -24.41 -9.81
C ALA A 11 -12.41 -25.44 -8.80
N ASP A 12 -11.11 -25.46 -8.53
CA ASP A 12 -10.45 -26.41 -7.62
C ASP A 12 -10.15 -25.82 -6.23
N GLY A 13 -10.85 -24.74 -5.84
CA GLY A 13 -10.65 -24.06 -4.57
C GLY A 13 -9.40 -23.19 -4.52
N ARG A 14 -8.62 -23.08 -5.61
CA ARG A 14 -7.56 -22.07 -5.72
C ARG A 14 -8.16 -20.67 -5.85
N THR A 15 -7.36 -19.66 -5.55
CA THR A 15 -7.69 -18.26 -5.79
C THR A 15 -6.65 -17.64 -6.71
N ALA A 16 -7.07 -16.86 -7.70
CA ALA A 16 -6.19 -16.01 -8.50
C ALA A 16 -6.30 -14.57 -8.01
N CYS A 17 -5.22 -14.05 -7.44
CA CYS A 17 -5.13 -12.65 -7.01
C CYS A 17 -4.94 -11.74 -8.23
N LEU A 18 -5.71 -10.67 -8.31
CA LEU A 18 -5.73 -9.70 -9.42
C LEU A 18 -5.29 -8.29 -8.98
N LEU A 19 -4.69 -8.19 -7.79
CA LEU A 19 -4.29 -6.90 -7.22
C LEU A 19 -3.03 -6.31 -7.87
N CYS A 20 -2.06 -7.15 -8.20
CA CYS A 20 -0.78 -6.73 -8.76
C CYS A 20 -0.31 -7.69 -9.86
N PRO A 21 0.64 -7.27 -10.70
CA PRO A 21 1.09 -8.04 -11.87
C PRO A 21 1.75 -9.40 -11.59
N HIS A 22 1.93 -9.80 -10.33
CA HIS A 22 2.35 -11.17 -9.99
C HIS A 22 1.27 -12.22 -10.23
N HIS A 23 -0.01 -11.82 -10.28
CA HIS A 23 -1.18 -12.69 -10.50
C HIS A 23 -1.13 -14.02 -9.74
N CYS A 24 -0.74 -13.98 -8.46
CA CYS A 24 -0.51 -15.20 -7.68
C CYS A 24 -1.73 -16.14 -7.71
N ARG A 25 -1.49 -17.41 -8.06
CA ARG A 25 -2.47 -18.50 -7.97
C ARG A 25 -2.17 -19.31 -6.71
N LEU A 26 -3.08 -19.28 -5.75
CA LEU A 26 -2.85 -19.80 -4.41
C LEU A 26 -3.74 -21.01 -4.15
N ALA A 27 -3.14 -22.14 -3.78
CA ALA A 27 -3.83 -23.30 -3.20
C ALA A 27 -4.45 -22.95 -1.84
N PRO A 28 -5.50 -23.68 -1.40
CA PRO A 28 -6.03 -23.54 -0.04
C PRO A 28 -4.91 -23.55 1.00
N GLY A 29 -4.91 -22.56 1.90
CA GLY A 29 -3.89 -22.36 2.93
C GLY A 29 -2.63 -21.62 2.47
N GLN A 30 -2.36 -21.52 1.16
CA GLN A 30 -1.16 -20.89 0.62
C GLN A 30 -1.19 -19.36 0.78
N VAL A 31 -0.01 -18.78 0.97
CA VAL A 31 0.22 -17.33 1.08
C VAL A 31 0.97 -16.84 -0.18
N GLY A 32 0.57 -15.67 -0.69
CA GLY A 32 1.19 -15.04 -1.85
C GLY A 32 2.58 -14.45 -1.56
N ILE A 33 3.27 -14.04 -2.63
CA ILE A 33 4.64 -13.52 -2.57
C ILE A 33 4.78 -12.33 -1.62
N CYS A 34 3.73 -11.50 -1.52
CA CYS A 34 3.64 -10.35 -0.64
C CYS A 34 3.46 -10.67 0.85
N ARG A 35 3.34 -11.96 1.21
CA ARG A 35 3.19 -12.50 2.58
C ARG A 35 1.86 -12.19 3.27
N VAL A 36 1.01 -11.35 2.69
CA VAL A 36 -0.25 -10.89 3.31
C VAL A 36 -1.51 -11.49 2.70
N ARG A 37 -1.49 -11.85 1.41
CA ARG A 37 -2.62 -12.49 0.71
C ARG A 37 -2.61 -13.99 1.00
N ARG A 38 -3.70 -14.54 1.52
CA ARG A 38 -3.83 -15.97 1.85
C ARG A 38 -5.13 -16.53 1.30
N ASN A 39 -5.07 -17.69 0.66
CA ASN A 39 -6.28 -18.43 0.33
C ASN A 39 -6.79 -19.16 1.59
N ARG A 40 -8.01 -18.84 2.02
CA ARG A 40 -8.75 -19.55 3.08
C ARG A 40 -9.91 -20.26 2.43
N ASP A 41 -9.68 -21.51 2.04
CA ASP A 41 -10.69 -22.44 1.52
C ASP A 41 -11.52 -21.89 0.35
N GLY A 42 -10.85 -21.28 -0.64
CA GLY A 42 -11.47 -20.71 -1.84
C GLY A 42 -11.77 -19.21 -1.75
N VAL A 43 -11.56 -18.60 -0.58
CA VAL A 43 -11.71 -17.15 -0.35
C VAL A 43 -10.34 -16.53 -0.15
N LEU A 44 -9.97 -15.55 -0.98
CA LEU A 44 -8.72 -14.82 -0.77
C LEU A 44 -8.93 -13.80 0.34
N VAL A 45 -8.11 -13.86 1.39
CA VAL A 45 -8.13 -12.90 2.49
C VAL A 45 -6.81 -12.15 2.58
N THR A 46 -6.84 -10.94 3.12
CA THR A 46 -5.65 -10.22 3.58
C THR A 46 -5.47 -10.35 5.09
N ARG A 47 -4.21 -10.51 5.50
CA ARG A 47 -3.80 -10.69 6.89
C ARG A 47 -3.44 -9.39 7.60
N ASN A 48 -3.14 -8.32 6.86
CA ASN A 48 -2.63 -7.07 7.40
C ASN A 48 -3.69 -5.96 7.55
N TYR A 49 -4.97 -6.25 7.25
CA TYR A 49 -6.07 -5.29 7.47
C TYR A 49 -6.13 -4.86 8.94
N GLY A 50 -6.08 -3.55 9.16
CA GLY A 50 -6.11 -2.97 10.50
C GLY A 50 -4.84 -3.17 11.32
N TYR A 51 -3.71 -3.55 10.71
CA TYR A 51 -2.42 -3.64 11.38
C TYR A 51 -1.44 -2.63 10.79
N CYS A 52 -0.95 -1.71 11.60
CA CYS A 52 0.00 -0.69 11.15
C CYS A 52 1.18 -0.51 12.10
N THR A 53 2.21 0.18 11.61
CA THR A 53 3.28 0.72 12.44
C THR A 53 2.72 1.77 13.41
N GLN A 54 3.52 2.16 14.41
CA GLN A 54 3.18 3.36 15.16
C GLN A 54 3.04 4.56 14.19
N PRO A 55 1.95 5.35 14.28
CA PRO A 55 1.81 6.56 13.47
C PRO A 55 2.87 7.60 13.84
N VAL A 56 3.46 8.24 12.82
CA VAL A 56 4.51 9.25 13.00
C VAL A 56 4.14 10.50 12.20
N LEU A 57 4.21 11.67 12.82
CA LEU A 57 4.11 12.93 12.08
C LEU A 57 5.43 13.21 11.37
N ASP A 58 5.42 13.08 10.05
CA ASP A 58 6.56 13.39 9.19
C ASP A 58 6.30 14.71 8.45
N PRO A 59 7.33 15.51 8.13
CA PRO A 59 7.16 16.61 7.19
C PRO A 59 6.81 16.07 5.79
N ILE A 60 5.99 16.82 5.05
CA ILE A 60 5.61 16.49 3.67
C ILE A 60 6.83 16.24 2.78
N GLU A 61 7.90 17.00 2.98
CA GLU A 61 9.15 16.94 2.21
C GLU A 61 9.85 15.59 2.34
N LYS A 62 9.56 14.81 3.40
CA LYS A 62 10.06 13.44 3.54
C LYS A 62 9.39 12.47 2.56
N LYS A 63 8.23 12.82 1.97
CA LYS A 63 7.53 12.05 0.92
C LYS A 63 7.93 12.49 -0.50
N PRO A 64 9.11 13.10 -0.63
CA PRO A 64 9.50 14.16 -1.60
C PRO A 64 8.39 14.94 -2.35
N LEU A 65 7.41 15.49 -1.62
CA LEU A 65 6.31 16.27 -2.21
C LEU A 65 6.42 17.79 -1.93
N TYR A 66 7.51 18.42 -2.37
CA TYR A 66 7.87 19.81 -2.02
C TYR A 66 6.86 20.90 -2.42
N HIS A 67 5.93 20.61 -3.33
CA HIS A 67 4.90 21.56 -3.78
C HIS A 67 3.50 21.24 -3.23
N PHE A 68 3.37 20.25 -2.36
CA PHE A 68 2.09 19.81 -1.81
C PHE A 68 2.03 20.10 -0.31
N TYR A 69 1.53 21.28 0.09
CA TYR A 69 1.54 21.75 1.49
C TYR A 69 2.96 21.87 2.10
N PRO A 70 3.85 22.70 1.52
CA PRO A 70 5.21 22.87 2.03
C PRO A 70 5.24 23.34 3.49
N GLY A 71 6.16 22.78 4.28
CA GLY A 71 6.37 23.07 5.70
C GLY A 71 5.32 22.46 6.64
N ARG A 72 4.35 21.71 6.11
CA ARG A 72 3.32 21.02 6.90
C ARG A 72 3.71 19.57 7.20
N THR A 73 3.03 18.97 8.17
CA THR A 73 3.20 17.56 8.52
C THR A 73 2.10 16.69 7.94
N VAL A 74 2.38 15.40 7.79
CA VAL A 74 1.43 14.36 7.40
C VAL A 74 1.60 13.14 8.31
N LEU A 75 0.48 12.60 8.83
CA LEU A 75 0.50 11.45 9.71
C LEU A 75 0.80 10.19 8.90
N SER A 76 2.01 9.68 9.08
CA SER A 76 2.56 8.59 8.29
C SER A 76 2.37 7.25 8.98
N VAL A 77 1.88 6.28 8.21
CA VAL A 77 1.67 4.90 8.65
C VAL A 77 2.13 3.92 7.57
N GLY A 78 2.64 2.77 8.01
CA GLY A 78 2.90 1.63 7.14
C GLY A 78 2.35 0.34 7.74
N THR A 79 2.57 -0.77 7.05
CA THR A 79 2.15 -2.11 7.51
C THR A 79 3.21 -3.16 7.16
N VAL A 80 2.91 -4.43 7.35
CA VAL A 80 3.74 -5.54 6.85
C VAL A 80 3.38 -5.96 5.44
N GLY A 81 4.38 -6.47 4.73
CA GLY A 81 4.25 -7.03 3.39
C GLY A 81 4.75 -6.11 2.28
N CYS A 82 5.28 -6.71 1.23
CA CYS A 82 5.69 -6.02 0.01
C CYS A 82 5.66 -7.00 -1.16
N ASN A 83 5.17 -6.56 -2.32
CA ASN A 83 5.16 -7.36 -3.54
C ASN A 83 6.49 -7.31 -4.32
N PHE A 84 7.49 -6.57 -3.85
CA PHE A 84 8.89 -6.64 -4.30
C PHE A 84 9.80 -7.24 -3.23
N ARG A 85 11.04 -7.57 -3.58
CA ARG A 85 12.09 -8.05 -2.67
C ARG A 85 13.41 -7.32 -2.89
N CYS A 86 13.36 -5.99 -2.86
CA CYS A 86 14.51 -5.15 -3.17
C CYS A 86 15.72 -5.49 -2.28
N ARG A 87 16.88 -5.76 -2.88
CA ARG A 87 18.14 -6.01 -2.13
C ARG A 87 18.63 -4.82 -1.31
N PHE A 88 18.15 -3.62 -1.61
CA PHE A 88 18.46 -2.36 -0.94
C PHE A 88 17.31 -1.84 -0.06
N CYS A 89 16.33 -2.70 0.29
CA CYS A 89 15.15 -2.28 1.03
C CYS A 89 15.52 -1.73 2.42
N GLN A 90 15.28 -0.43 2.65
CA GLN A 90 15.49 0.22 3.94
C GLN A 90 14.44 -0.22 4.99
N ASN A 91 13.25 -0.58 4.54
CA ASN A 91 12.14 -1.04 5.40
C ASN A 91 11.99 -2.57 5.33
N TRP A 92 13.10 -3.31 5.21
CA TRP A 92 13.08 -4.76 5.02
C TRP A 92 12.34 -5.50 6.14
N GLU A 93 12.52 -5.08 7.39
CA GLU A 93 11.84 -5.69 8.54
C GLU A 93 10.32 -5.57 8.45
N LEU A 94 9.78 -4.43 8.00
CA LEU A 94 8.35 -4.27 7.71
C LEU A 94 7.92 -5.12 6.50
N ALA A 95 8.67 -5.08 5.40
CA ALA A 95 8.30 -5.76 4.16
C ALA A 95 8.34 -7.30 4.29
N HIS A 96 9.34 -7.85 5.00
CA HIS A 96 9.72 -9.25 4.95
C HIS A 96 10.03 -9.88 6.32
N GLY A 97 10.04 -9.11 7.40
CA GLY A 97 10.09 -9.61 8.78
C GLY A 97 8.69 -9.75 9.40
N ASP A 98 8.66 -9.91 10.72
CA ASP A 98 7.43 -10.01 11.52
C ASP A 98 7.49 -9.05 12.72
N PRO A 99 7.60 -7.73 12.47
CA PRO A 99 7.73 -6.73 13.52
C PRO A 99 6.43 -6.57 14.32
N PRO A 100 6.50 -6.00 15.53
CA PRO A 100 5.30 -5.64 16.27
C PRO A 100 4.48 -4.60 15.51
N LEU A 101 3.17 -4.79 15.48
CA LEU A 101 2.21 -3.89 14.86
C LEU A 101 1.09 -3.55 15.83
N PHE A 102 0.50 -2.38 15.63
CA PHE A 102 -0.66 -1.93 16.36
C PHE A 102 -1.92 -2.25 15.57
N ARG A 103 -2.96 -2.65 16.28
CA ARG A 103 -4.28 -2.77 15.68
C ARG A 103 -4.95 -1.41 15.67
N VAL A 104 -5.50 -1.03 14.52
CA VAL A 104 -6.22 0.22 14.33
C VAL A 104 -7.34 -0.01 13.32
N GLU A 105 -8.52 0.54 13.58
CA GLU A 105 -9.61 0.59 12.61
C GLU A 105 -9.51 1.90 11.78
N PRO A 106 -10.02 1.94 10.54
CA PRO A 106 -9.91 3.11 9.67
C PRO A 106 -10.34 4.44 10.33
N GLU A 107 -11.45 4.42 11.06
CA GLU A 107 -12.02 5.58 11.77
C GLU A 107 -11.05 6.12 12.83
N GLN A 108 -10.41 5.22 13.58
CA GLN A 108 -9.45 5.61 14.63
C GLN A 108 -8.23 6.31 14.02
N LEU A 109 -7.77 5.84 12.86
CA LEU A 109 -6.64 6.47 12.18
C LEU A 109 -6.99 7.85 11.62
N VAL A 110 -8.23 8.02 11.11
CA VAL A 110 -8.75 9.32 10.68
C VAL A 110 -8.90 10.29 11.86
N GLU A 111 -9.44 9.83 12.99
CA GLU A 111 -9.53 10.63 14.22
C GLU A 111 -8.16 11.11 14.70
N LEU A 112 -7.14 10.24 14.69
CA LEU A 112 -5.77 10.62 15.03
C LEU A 112 -5.22 11.71 14.09
N ALA A 113 -5.51 11.61 12.78
CA ALA A 113 -5.08 12.61 11.81
C ALA A 113 -5.81 13.96 11.97
N LEU A 114 -7.11 13.93 12.31
CA LEU A 114 -7.89 15.13 12.64
C LEU A 114 -7.36 15.81 13.91
N GLU A 115 -7.08 15.04 14.96
CA GLU A 115 -6.50 15.57 16.19
C GLU A 115 -5.14 16.22 15.93
N ALA A 116 -4.26 15.54 15.18
CA ALA A 116 -2.99 16.10 14.77
C ALA A 116 -3.14 17.34 13.87
N GLY A 117 -4.29 17.51 13.19
CA GLY A 117 -4.61 18.67 12.36
C GLY A 117 -4.57 19.98 13.14
N LYS A 118 -4.92 19.94 14.43
CA LYS A 118 -4.80 21.08 15.37
C LYS A 118 -3.36 21.58 15.53
N HIS A 119 -2.38 20.76 15.15
CA HIS A 119 -0.94 21.01 15.29
C HIS A 119 -0.20 21.07 13.95
N GLY A 120 -0.89 21.21 12.83
CA GLY A 120 -0.23 21.42 11.55
C GLY A 120 -0.34 20.26 10.56
N ASN A 121 -0.89 19.12 10.98
CA ASN A 121 -1.08 17.96 10.11
C ASN A 121 -2.08 18.27 8.98
N VAL A 122 -1.82 17.77 7.77
CA VAL A 122 -2.73 17.92 6.63
C VAL A 122 -3.55 16.67 6.33
N GLY A 123 -3.15 15.50 6.85
CA GLY A 123 -3.87 14.25 6.62
C GLY A 123 -3.03 13.01 6.89
N LEU A 124 -3.14 12.02 6.01
CA LEU A 124 -2.57 10.69 6.15
C LEU A 124 -1.59 10.38 5.01
N ALA A 125 -0.47 9.73 5.35
CA ALA A 125 0.46 9.19 4.38
C ALA A 125 0.60 7.67 4.56
N TYR A 126 0.25 6.91 3.53
CA TYR A 126 0.45 5.46 3.49
C TYR A 126 1.82 5.18 2.86
N THR A 127 2.75 4.57 3.62
CA THR A 127 4.18 4.55 3.27
C THR A 127 4.94 3.39 3.95
N TYR A 128 6.28 3.42 3.87
CA TYR A 128 7.28 2.52 4.49
C TYR A 128 7.46 1.19 3.76
N SER A 129 6.46 0.30 3.78
CA SER A 129 6.54 -1.00 3.11
C SER A 129 5.98 -0.92 1.70
N GLU A 130 4.75 -1.41 1.48
CA GLU A 130 4.04 -1.24 0.22
C GLU A 130 2.53 -1.10 0.46
N PRO A 131 1.98 0.12 0.36
CA PRO A 131 0.56 0.37 0.61
C PRO A 131 -0.39 -0.40 -0.32
N SER A 132 0.00 -0.70 -1.56
CA SER A 132 -0.88 -1.42 -2.50
C SER A 132 -1.22 -2.82 -2.01
N VAL A 133 -0.35 -3.50 -1.24
CA VAL A 133 -0.70 -4.81 -0.66
C VAL A 133 -1.62 -4.69 0.56
N TRP A 134 -1.71 -3.50 1.15
CA TRP A 134 -2.63 -3.09 2.22
C TRP A 134 -3.96 -2.51 1.71
N TYR A 135 -4.25 -2.78 0.44
CA TYR A 135 -5.30 -2.17 -0.37
C TYR A 135 -6.63 -1.89 0.36
N GLU A 136 -7.25 -2.92 0.95
CA GLU A 136 -8.60 -2.79 1.52
C GLU A 136 -8.65 -1.80 2.68
N PHE A 137 -7.60 -1.78 3.51
CA PHE A 137 -7.51 -0.86 4.63
C PHE A 137 -7.21 0.56 4.15
N VAL A 138 -6.29 0.71 3.20
CA VAL A 138 -5.95 2.01 2.60
C VAL A 138 -7.18 2.61 1.92
N LEU A 139 -7.91 1.84 1.12
CA LEU A 139 -9.11 2.30 0.43
C LEU A 139 -10.21 2.74 1.42
N ALA A 140 -10.49 1.94 2.44
CA ALA A 140 -11.48 2.29 3.47
C ALA A 140 -11.09 3.56 4.22
N THR A 141 -9.82 3.66 4.64
CA THR A 141 -9.31 4.82 5.38
C THR A 141 -9.27 6.06 4.51
N ALA A 142 -8.84 5.95 3.25
CA ALA A 142 -8.73 7.08 2.34
C ALA A 142 -10.10 7.69 2.02
N LYS A 143 -11.13 6.86 1.84
CA LYS A 143 -12.53 7.30 1.69
C LYS A 143 -12.97 8.15 2.89
N LEU A 144 -12.81 7.63 4.10
CA LEU A 144 -13.18 8.34 5.34
C LEU A 144 -12.37 9.62 5.54
N ALA A 145 -11.06 9.59 5.29
CA ALA A 145 -10.19 10.76 5.40
C ALA A 145 -10.63 11.86 4.41
N HIS A 146 -10.95 11.49 3.18
CA HIS A 146 -11.42 12.40 2.14
C HIS A 146 -12.75 13.07 2.53
N GLU A 147 -13.70 12.31 3.08
CA GLU A 147 -14.98 12.83 3.58
C GLU A 147 -14.80 13.88 4.71
N GLN A 148 -13.74 13.75 5.51
CA GLN A 148 -13.39 14.69 6.58
C GLN A 148 -12.49 15.85 6.11
N GLY A 149 -12.20 15.93 4.81
CA GLY A 149 -11.35 16.98 4.22
C GLY A 149 -9.86 16.82 4.49
N LEU A 150 -9.42 15.67 5.03
CA LEU A 150 -8.00 15.34 5.17
C LEU A 150 -7.39 14.99 3.80
N LYS A 151 -6.08 15.22 3.69
CA LYS A 151 -5.31 14.87 2.50
C LYS A 151 -4.75 13.46 2.58
N ASN A 152 -4.93 12.68 1.51
CA ASN A 152 -4.35 11.36 1.40
C ASN A 152 -3.09 11.39 0.52
N VAL A 153 -1.97 10.99 1.10
CA VAL A 153 -0.69 10.82 0.43
C VAL A 153 -0.38 9.33 0.28
N LEU A 154 -0.09 8.88 -0.93
CA LEU A 154 0.31 7.50 -1.20
C LEU A 154 1.77 7.45 -1.64
N VAL A 155 2.61 6.73 -0.91
CA VAL A 155 4.02 6.47 -1.30
C VAL A 155 4.17 4.98 -1.57
N THR A 156 4.30 4.62 -2.84
CA THR A 156 4.19 3.24 -3.32
C THR A 156 5.26 2.93 -4.35
N ASN A 157 5.58 1.65 -4.53
CA ASN A 157 6.37 1.18 -5.66
C ASN A 157 5.58 1.14 -6.99
N GLY A 158 4.27 1.44 -6.98
CA GLY A 158 3.43 1.52 -8.18
C GLY A 158 3.16 0.16 -8.85
N PHE A 159 3.52 -0.96 -8.23
CA PHE A 159 3.35 -2.29 -8.80
C PHE A 159 1.95 -2.85 -8.49
N ILE A 160 0.94 -2.24 -9.10
CA ILE A 160 -0.48 -2.52 -8.90
C ILE A 160 -1.18 -2.62 -10.26
N GLU A 161 -2.22 -3.46 -10.34
CA GLU A 161 -3.03 -3.57 -11.56
C GLU A 161 -3.84 -2.29 -11.83
N LYS A 162 -4.23 -2.11 -13.08
CA LYS A 162 -4.91 -0.90 -13.54
C LYS A 162 -6.23 -0.65 -12.81
N GLU A 163 -7.10 -1.65 -12.75
CA GLU A 163 -8.42 -1.54 -12.16
C GLU A 163 -8.37 -1.23 -10.64
N PRO A 164 -7.60 -1.94 -9.80
CA PRO A 164 -7.44 -1.56 -8.40
C PRO A 164 -6.85 -0.18 -8.22
N PHE A 165 -5.89 0.22 -9.07
CA PHE A 165 -5.32 1.57 -9.01
C PHE A 165 -6.37 2.64 -9.32
N ALA A 166 -7.14 2.46 -10.39
CA ALA A 166 -8.19 3.38 -10.81
C ALA A 166 -9.31 3.52 -9.76
N GLU A 167 -9.64 2.46 -9.01
CA GLU A 167 -10.61 2.57 -7.90
C GLU A 167 -10.05 3.37 -6.70
N LEU A 168 -8.74 3.26 -6.43
CA LEU A 168 -8.12 3.95 -5.30
C LEU A 168 -7.83 5.43 -5.61
N LEU A 169 -7.43 5.73 -6.84
CA LEU A 169 -6.92 7.03 -7.27
C LEU A 169 -7.81 8.24 -6.93
N PRO A 170 -9.16 8.18 -7.04
CA PRO A 170 -10.03 9.31 -6.70
C PRO A 170 -9.93 9.81 -5.25
N TYR A 171 -9.39 8.98 -4.35
CA TYR A 171 -9.26 9.33 -2.93
C TYR A 171 -7.83 9.76 -2.56
N ILE A 172 -6.90 9.82 -3.51
CA ILE A 172 -5.49 10.15 -3.26
C ILE A 172 -5.20 11.56 -3.78
N ASP A 173 -4.81 12.48 -2.89
CA ASP A 173 -4.53 13.88 -3.24
C ASP A 173 -3.09 14.09 -3.72
N ALA A 174 -2.15 13.26 -3.27
CA ALA A 174 -0.78 13.28 -3.73
C ALA A 174 -0.15 11.88 -3.76
N LEU A 175 0.66 11.63 -4.78
CA LEU A 175 1.24 10.33 -5.05
C LEU A 175 2.74 10.46 -5.28
N ASN A 176 3.49 9.52 -4.70
CA ASN A 176 4.87 9.28 -5.03
C ASN A 176 5.03 7.81 -5.44
N ILE A 177 5.34 7.58 -6.72
CA ILE A 177 5.66 6.26 -7.26
C ILE A 177 7.19 6.13 -7.38
N ASP A 178 7.76 5.17 -6.65
CA ASP A 178 9.18 4.85 -6.73
C ASP A 178 9.52 4.06 -8.00
N VAL A 179 9.94 4.75 -9.06
CA VAL A 179 10.61 4.11 -10.20
C VAL A 179 12.05 3.78 -9.81
N LYS A 180 12.31 2.52 -9.45
CA LYS A 180 13.59 2.08 -8.88
C LYS A 180 14.73 1.93 -9.91
N GLY A 181 14.45 2.13 -11.19
CA GLY A 181 15.39 2.00 -12.31
C GLY A 181 14.65 1.80 -13.65
N PHE A 182 15.41 1.75 -14.74
CA PHE A 182 14.88 1.62 -16.11
C PHE A 182 15.42 0.40 -16.86
N SER A 183 15.95 -0.59 -16.12
CA SER A 183 16.52 -1.81 -16.68
C SER A 183 15.73 -3.02 -16.22
N GLU A 184 15.29 -3.84 -17.18
CA GLU A 184 14.67 -5.14 -16.90
C GLU A 184 15.60 -6.04 -16.09
N GLU A 185 16.91 -6.04 -16.40
CA GLU A 185 17.89 -6.82 -15.65
C GLU A 185 17.96 -6.37 -14.19
N PHE A 186 17.99 -5.06 -13.94
CA PHE A 186 17.99 -4.50 -12.59
C PHE A 186 16.72 -4.90 -11.82
N TYR A 187 15.55 -4.78 -12.45
CA TYR A 187 14.31 -5.17 -11.81
C TYR A 187 14.23 -6.66 -11.54
N ARG A 188 14.68 -7.51 -12.45
CA ARG A 188 14.69 -8.96 -12.27
C ARG A 188 15.67 -9.42 -11.18
N LYS A 189 16.88 -8.87 -11.16
CA LYS A 189 17.97 -9.33 -10.27
C LYS A 189 17.99 -8.66 -8.90
N THR A 190 17.59 -7.39 -8.81
CA THR A 190 17.75 -6.56 -7.61
C THR A 190 16.42 -6.23 -6.95
N VAL A 191 15.38 -5.89 -7.72
CA VAL A 191 14.04 -5.55 -7.20
C VAL A 191 13.16 -6.80 -7.03
N HIS A 192 13.39 -7.80 -7.87
CA HIS A 192 12.55 -8.98 -8.05
C HIS A 192 11.12 -8.64 -8.53
N GLY A 193 11.03 -7.80 -9.55
CA GLY A 193 9.77 -7.35 -10.16
C GLY A 193 9.93 -6.99 -11.64
N ASP A 194 8.98 -6.20 -12.16
CA ASP A 194 9.00 -5.65 -13.51
C ASP A 194 8.74 -4.13 -13.43
N TYR A 195 9.53 -3.35 -14.16
CA TYR A 195 9.44 -1.89 -14.14
C TYR A 195 8.34 -1.36 -15.06
N ARG A 196 7.90 -2.13 -16.07
CA ARG A 196 6.93 -1.68 -17.06
C ARG A 196 5.58 -1.32 -16.42
N PRO A 197 4.98 -2.17 -15.55
CA PRO A 197 3.74 -1.79 -14.88
C PRO A 197 3.90 -0.57 -13.97
N VAL A 198 5.08 -0.39 -13.35
CA VAL A 198 5.37 0.78 -12.51
C VAL A 198 5.35 2.06 -13.35
N LEU A 199 5.98 2.05 -14.54
CA LEU A 199 5.96 3.18 -15.46
C LEU A 199 4.56 3.47 -15.98
N GLU A 200 3.78 2.44 -16.31
CA GLU A 200 2.39 2.61 -16.74
C GLU A 200 1.55 3.29 -15.66
N ARG A 201 1.65 2.86 -14.40
CA ARG A 201 0.93 3.50 -13.28
C ARG A 201 1.41 4.93 -13.04
N ALA A 202 2.72 5.19 -13.20
CA ALA A 202 3.26 6.54 -13.09
C ALA A 202 2.75 7.49 -14.19
N GLN A 203 2.53 6.98 -15.40
CA GLN A 203 1.93 7.75 -16.50
C GLN A 203 0.43 7.96 -16.29
N GLU A 204 -0.29 6.98 -15.75
CA GLU A 204 -1.73 7.05 -15.48
C GLU A 204 -2.09 7.99 -14.33
N ALA A 205 -1.16 8.24 -13.42
CA ALA A 205 -1.34 9.15 -12.29
C ALA A 205 -1.16 10.65 -12.64
N TYR A 206 -0.72 10.95 -13.86
CA TYR A 206 -0.55 12.31 -14.40
C TYR A 206 -1.80 12.74 -15.18
#